data_AF-A0A183CQ52-F1
#
_entry.id   AF-A0A183CQ52-F1
#
_cell.length_a   1.000
_cell.length_b   1.000
_cell.length_c   1.000
_cell.angle_alpha   90.00
_cell.angle_beta   90.00
_cell.angle_gamma   90.00
#
_symmetry.space_group_name_H-M   'P 1'
#
loop_
_entity.id
_entity.type
_entity.pdbx_description
1 polymer ?
#
loop_
_entity_poly.entity_id
_entity_poly.type
_entity_poly.pdbx_seq_one_letter_code
_entity_poly.pdbx_strand_id
1 'polypeptide(L)' 'DNELMANIRTNLEDVGLDNIMDAFIKALESKIICNKCKKQLVLNDICYCKDAKTKCHCNSRTC' A
#
# COMPACT_ATOMS: atom_id res chain seq x y z
N ASP A 1 6.11 8.08 5.23
CA ASP A 1 4.64 7.94 5.17
C ASP A 1 4.00 9.14 4.48
N ASN A 2 4.19 10.36 4.98
CA ASN A 2 3.63 11.57 4.37
C ASN A 2 4.08 11.83 2.91
N GLU A 3 5.34 11.61 2.59
CA GLU A 3 5.86 11.81 1.22
C GLU A 3 5.29 10.81 0.21
N LEU A 4 5.20 9.53 0.58
CA LEU A 4 4.61 8.50 -0.27
C LEU A 4 3.12 8.75 -0.52
N MET A 5 2.38 9.17 0.52
CA MET A 5 0.96 9.54 0.39
C MET A 5 0.75 10.76 -0.51
N ALA A 6 1.64 11.75 -0.43
CA ALA A 6 1.60 12.91 -1.32
C ALA A 6 1.82 12.48 -2.78
N ASN A 7 2.83 11.65 -3.04
CA ASN A 7 3.11 11.15 -4.38
C ASN A 7 1.96 10.30 -4.96
N ILE A 8 1.34 9.44 -4.15
CA ILE A 8 0.16 8.65 -4.58
C ILE A 8 -0.99 9.59 -4.95
N ARG A 9 -1.26 10.62 -4.14
CA ARG A 9 -2.30 11.60 -4.43
C ARG A 9 -2.04 12.33 -5.76
N THR A 10 -0.84 12.87 -5.96
CA THR A 10 -0.48 13.56 -7.21
C THR A 10 -0.64 12.64 -8.42
N ASN A 11 -0.15 11.40 -8.34
CA ASN A 11 -0.31 10.45 -9.44
C ASN A 11 -1.77 10.09 -9.74
N LEU A 12 -2.64 10.08 -8.73
CA LEU A 12 -4.08 9.84 -8.90
C LEU A 12 -4.78 11.08 -9.48
N GLU A 13 -4.42 12.29 -9.03
CA GLU A 13 -4.91 13.56 -9.56
C GLU A 13 -4.57 13.68 -11.06
N ASP A 14 -3.36 13.32 -11.46
CA ASP A 14 -2.90 13.35 -12.86
C ASP A 14 -3.75 12.48 -13.80
N VAL A 15 -4.43 11.46 -13.27
CA VAL A 15 -5.33 10.57 -14.02
C VAL A 15 -6.81 10.77 -13.68
N GLY A 16 -7.15 11.78 -12.87
CA GLY A 16 -8.51 12.10 -12.46
C GLY A 16 -9.17 11.06 -11.54
N LEU A 17 -8.38 10.38 -10.71
CA LEU A 17 -8.79 9.33 -9.77
C LEU A 17 -8.49 9.68 -8.30
N ASP A 18 -8.28 10.94 -7.99
CA ASP A 18 -7.98 11.44 -6.65
C ASP A 18 -9.08 11.14 -5.63
N ASN A 19 -10.32 10.98 -6.09
CA ASN A 19 -11.46 10.51 -5.31
C ASN A 19 -11.24 9.12 -4.65
N ILE A 20 -10.31 8.30 -5.17
CA ILE A 20 -9.95 7.00 -4.59
C ILE A 20 -9.11 7.16 -3.32
N MET A 21 -8.48 8.32 -3.11
CA MET A 21 -7.56 8.56 -2.00
C MET A 21 -8.23 8.38 -0.64
N ASP A 22 -9.49 8.80 -0.48
CA ASP A 22 -10.25 8.64 0.76
C ASP A 22 -10.51 7.16 1.09
N ALA A 23 -10.83 6.35 0.07
CA ALA A 23 -11.02 4.92 0.24
C ALA A 23 -9.69 4.23 0.60
N PHE A 24 -8.59 4.68 -0.01
CA PHE A 24 -7.24 4.18 0.29
C PHE A 24 -6.82 4.50 1.74
N ILE A 25 -7.05 5.74 2.21
CA ILE A 25 -6.76 6.13 3.60
C ILE A 25 -7.56 5.27 4.58
N LYS A 26 -8.87 5.10 4.36
CA LYS A 26 -9.71 4.23 5.19
C LYS A 26 -9.23 2.77 5.18
N ALA A 27 -8.77 2.27 4.04
CA ALA A 27 -8.21 0.93 3.94
C ALA A 27 -6.91 0.81 4.77
N LEU A 28 -6.03 1.81 4.76
CA LEU A 28 -4.83 1.82 5.61
C LEU A 28 -5.18 1.86 7.10
N GLU A 29 -6.17 2.68 7.49
CA GLU A 29 -6.67 2.76 8.87
C GLU A 29 -7.32 1.45 9.35
N SER A 30 -7.86 0.65 8.42
CA SER A 30 -8.53 -0.63 8.73
C SER A 30 -7.61 -1.74 9.25
N LYS A 31 -6.35 -1.43 9.56
CA LYS A 31 -5.33 -2.37 10.04
C LYS A 31 -5.14 -3.53 9.06
N ILE A 32 -4.62 -3.23 7.87
CA ILE A 32 -4.34 -4.24 6.83
C ILE A 32 -3.47 -5.35 7.43
N ILE A 33 -3.92 -6.61 7.37
CA ILE A 33 -3.17 -7.77 7.88
C ILE A 33 -2.59 -8.56 6.71
N CYS A 34 -1.29 -8.83 6.74
CA CYS A 34 -0.68 -9.75 5.78
C CYS A 34 -1.21 -11.17 5.99
N ASN A 35 -1.80 -11.77 4.95
CA ASN A 35 -2.34 -13.12 5.07
C ASN A 35 -1.24 -14.19 5.31
N LYS A 36 0.00 -13.95 4.88
CA LYS A 36 1.13 -14.90 5.04
C LYS A 36 1.75 -14.86 6.43
N CYS A 37 2.17 -13.69 6.91
CA CYS A 37 2.89 -13.55 8.19
C CYS A 37 2.01 -13.08 9.35
N LYS A 38 0.73 -12.77 9.10
CA LYS A 38 -0.27 -12.31 10.08
C LYS A 38 0.07 -11.02 10.82
N LYS A 39 1.10 -10.30 10.38
CA LYS A 39 1.44 -8.98 10.90
C LYS A 39 0.49 -7.92 10.32
N GLN A 40 0.11 -6.96 11.16
CA GLN A 40 -0.48 -5.72 10.70
C GLN A 40 0.57 -4.95 9.90
N LEU A 41 0.18 -4.46 8.73
CA LEU A 41 1.01 -3.70 7.81
C LEU A 41 0.75 -2.22 7.99
N VAL A 42 1.81 -1.42 7.89
CA VAL A 42 1.72 -0.01 7.56
C VAL A 42 2.06 0.20 6.10
N LEU A 43 1.79 1.40 5.57
CA LEU A 43 1.94 1.71 4.15
C LEU A 43 3.31 1.32 3.57
N ASN A 44 4.40 1.59 4.31
CA ASN A 44 5.76 1.29 3.87
C ASN A 44 6.09 -0.21 3.85
N ASP A 45 5.27 -1.05 4.47
CA ASP A 45 5.48 -2.49 4.53
C ASP A 45 4.93 -3.20 3.28
N ILE A 46 4.12 -2.50 2.46
CA ILE A 46 3.43 -3.04 1.28
C ILE A 46 4.41 -3.14 0.11
N CYS A 47 4.63 -4.35 -0.41
CA CYS A 47 5.33 -4.57 -1.68
C CYS A 47 4.34 -4.59 -2.85
N TYR A 48 4.68 -3.85 -3.92
CA TYR A 48 3.92 -3.82 -5.18
C TYR A 48 4.46 -4.81 -6.23
N CYS A 49 4.78 -6.03 -5.80
CA CYS A 49 5.32 -7.08 -6.65
C CYS A 49 4.21 -7.74 -7.51
N LYS A 50 4.45 -7.98 -8.81
CA LYS A 50 3.50 -8.74 -9.67
C LYS A 50 3.34 -10.22 -9.23
N ASP A 51 4.40 -10.80 -8.67
CA ASP A 51 4.46 -12.21 -8.23
C ASP A 51 4.47 -12.37 -6.69
N ALA A 52 3.48 -11.81 -6.00
CA ALA A 52 3.35 -11.93 -4.54
C ALA A 52 2.83 -13.31 -4.05
N LYS A 53 2.68 -14.31 -4.94
CA LYS A 53 1.90 -15.53 -4.63
C LYS A 53 2.62 -16.51 -3.69
N THR A 54 3.96 -16.54 -3.69
CA THR A 54 4.73 -17.65 -3.09
C THR A 54 5.28 -17.35 -1.70
N LYS A 55 5.75 -16.13 -1.41
CA LYS A 55 6.39 -15.77 -0.12
C LYS A 55 5.83 -14.49 0.51
N CYS A 56 6.17 -14.24 1.76
CA CYS A 56 5.87 -12.97 2.43
C CYS A 56 6.87 -11.90 1.97
N HIS A 57 6.40 -10.75 1.50
CA HIS A 57 7.24 -9.63 1.03
C HIS A 57 7.15 -8.40 1.95
N CYS A 58 6.62 -8.55 3.17
CA CYS A 58 6.55 -7.44 4.12
C CYS A 58 7.97 -6.91 4.36
N ASN A 59 8.15 -5.60 4.28
CA ASN A 59 9.43 -4.89 4.47
C ASN A 59 10.52 -5.26 3.45
N SER A 60 10.18 -6.01 2.40
CA SER A 60 11.12 -6.35 1.33
C SER A 60 10.98 -5.34 0.19
N ARG A 61 12.08 -4.63 -0.11
CA ARG A 61 12.17 -3.76 -1.30
C ARG A 61 12.48 -4.55 -2.57
N THR A 62 12.97 -5.78 -2.44
CA THR A 62 13.21 -6.71 -3.53
C THR A 62 12.09 -7.74 -3.59
N CYS A 63 11.53 -7.92 -4.79
CA CYS A 63 10.53 -8.92 -5.10
C CYS A 63 11.20 -10.30 -5.21
#